data_AF-A0A955T4Y9-F1
#
_entry.id   AF-A0A955T4Y9-F1
#
_cell.length_a   1.000
_cell.length_b   1.000
_cell.length_c   1.000
_cell.angle_alpha   90.00
_cell.angle_beta   90.00
_cell.angle_gamma   90.00
#
_symmetry.space_group_name_H-M   'P 1'
#
loop_
_entity.id
_entity.type
_entity.pdbx_description
1 polymer ?
#
loop_
_entity_poly.entity_id
_entity_poly.type
_entity_poly.pdbx_seq_one_letter_code
_entity_poly.pdbx_strand_id
1 'polypeptide(L)'
;WVDDNGEDWSAFVTGNLAGLSGRPQGWDLPDRDVAIIDVESATITGYATGMMNICMALSVNPGNGQVTVVGTDGENEVRFEPVLNGKFLRVNLAIADPANPNPPNVVDLNPHLIPYSESATNPMQRGMSLGDPRAIVWNADGSKGYVAGMGSNNLAVIDSSGNRVGLAPTIRVGEGPAGLALDESRNRLYVLNRFDGSLSIIDTVTESEVDRIPYFDPTPEVIKVGRKHLYDTHKNSGLGQVACGSCHVDGRMDRLAWDLGDPSGEMKVLNPNIHNLGGIHFLLKLDFEDFHPMKGPMTTQTLQDIIGHEPLHWRGDRNGIEEFNPAFTGLQGAERMLSPQEMQEFEDFLATIAFPPNPNRNFDNSLPENLPLPDHLTTGRFGPGGMPMPNGNAKRGLQLYTDIERRLDQGNFSCVACHTLPAGMGTNWTLDNGLFGNPIEFPTGPLGEKHHALVSVDGSSNIAMKVPQLRNQFEKTGFNMFMKSNRAGFGYLHDGSVDTLERFLSEGAFDVETDQEVADLVALVLSFSGSDFGIEGAPDNNQNPPGTPGKDSHAAVGAQITIDSTEEESFLDQMIAVTASGRVDLVVKGIVDSVPRGAVYNPST
;
A
#
# COMPACT_ATOMS: atom_id res chain seq x y z
N TRP A 1 7.17 -9.11 20.27
CA TRP A 1 8.00 -8.03 19.73
C TRP A 1 9.44 -8.51 19.75
N VAL A 2 9.91 -9.15 18.68
CA VAL A 2 11.17 -9.89 18.69
C VAL A 2 12.10 -9.32 17.62
N ASP A 3 13.40 -9.23 17.91
CA ASP A 3 14.41 -8.85 16.90
C ASP A 3 15.06 -10.07 16.24
N ASP A 4 15.96 -9.83 15.29
CA ASP A 4 16.73 -10.86 14.57
C ASP A 4 17.60 -11.76 15.47
N ASN A 5 17.85 -11.39 16.73
CA ASN A 5 18.59 -12.22 17.68
C ASN A 5 17.66 -13.03 18.59
N GLY A 6 16.34 -12.91 18.42
CA GLY A 6 15.35 -13.56 19.27
C GLY A 6 15.10 -12.83 20.59
N GLU A 7 15.60 -11.61 20.78
CA GLU A 7 15.36 -10.84 22.00
C GLU A 7 13.93 -10.31 22.03
N ASP A 8 13.22 -10.54 23.14
CA ASP A 8 11.85 -10.07 23.32
C ASP A 8 11.79 -8.66 23.94
N TRP A 9 11.40 -7.70 23.11
CA TRP A 9 11.26 -6.28 23.45
C TRP A 9 9.90 -5.93 24.08
N SER A 10 9.06 -6.91 24.40
CA SER A 10 7.72 -6.67 24.96
C SER A 10 7.71 -5.75 26.19
N ALA A 11 8.75 -5.81 27.04
CA ALA A 11 8.87 -4.91 28.20
C ALA A 11 8.91 -3.42 27.80
N PHE A 12 9.56 -3.09 26.67
CA PHE A 12 9.74 -1.73 26.13
C PHE A 12 8.62 -1.30 25.19
N VAL A 13 7.81 -2.23 24.69
CA VAL A 13 6.67 -1.91 23.80
C VAL A 13 5.37 -1.82 24.59
N THR A 14 5.00 -2.88 25.30
CA THR A 14 3.72 -2.99 26.04
C THR A 14 3.90 -2.99 27.56
N GLY A 15 5.08 -3.40 28.04
CA GLY A 15 5.34 -3.66 29.46
C GLY A 15 5.61 -2.43 30.33
N ASN A 16 6.20 -2.69 31.49
CA ASN A 16 6.53 -1.67 32.50
C ASN A 16 7.64 -0.69 32.08
N LEU A 17 8.40 -1.00 31.03
CA LEU A 17 9.43 -0.13 30.47
C LEU A 17 8.95 0.64 29.22
N ALA A 18 7.66 0.55 28.85
CA ALA A 18 7.10 1.19 27.67
C ALA A 18 7.39 2.69 27.57
N GLY A 19 7.41 3.39 28.72
CA GLY A 19 7.73 4.82 28.77
C GLY A 19 9.12 5.19 28.23
N LEU A 20 10.07 4.26 28.21
CA LEU A 20 11.40 4.47 27.63
C LEU A 20 11.38 4.51 26.09
N SER A 21 10.36 3.95 25.45
CA SER A 21 10.16 4.00 24.00
C SER A 21 9.15 5.08 23.58
N GLY A 22 8.70 5.92 24.51
CA GLY A 22 7.64 6.91 24.28
C GLY A 22 6.22 6.34 24.31
N ARG A 23 6.06 5.02 24.48
CA ARG A 23 4.74 4.35 24.55
C ARG A 23 4.15 4.37 25.97
N PRO A 24 2.81 4.37 26.11
CA PRO A 24 2.17 4.22 27.39
C PRO A 24 2.27 2.77 27.86
N GLN A 25 2.32 2.55 29.18
CA GLN A 25 2.25 1.19 29.72
C GLN A 25 0.92 0.52 29.33
N GLY A 26 1.01 -0.70 28.77
CA GLY A 26 -0.11 -1.43 28.20
C GLY A 26 -0.48 -0.98 26.79
N TRP A 27 0.44 -0.34 26.06
CA TRP A 27 0.30 -0.13 24.61
C TRP A 27 0.15 -1.48 23.91
N ASP A 28 -0.73 -1.52 22.93
CA ASP A 28 -1.19 -2.72 22.25
C ASP A 28 -1.51 -2.41 20.78
N LEU A 29 -1.14 -3.34 19.93
CA LEU A 29 -1.53 -3.39 18.53
C LEU A 29 -2.37 -4.66 18.39
N PRO A 30 -3.71 -4.59 18.54
CA PRO A 30 -4.53 -5.78 18.55
C PRO A 30 -4.42 -6.52 17.23
N ASP A 31 -3.99 -7.77 17.32
CA ASP A 31 -3.82 -8.67 16.20
C ASP A 31 -5.16 -9.34 15.85
N ARG A 32 -6.07 -8.59 15.23
CA ARG A 32 -7.44 -9.02 14.93
C ARG A 32 -7.59 -9.41 13.47
N ASP A 33 -7.01 -10.55 13.10
CA ASP A 33 -6.98 -11.04 11.71
C ASP A 33 -8.37 -11.34 11.15
N VAL A 34 -9.17 -12.10 11.90
CA VAL A 34 -10.52 -12.50 11.48
C VAL A 34 -11.52 -12.28 12.59
N ALA A 35 -12.54 -11.47 12.33
CA ALA A 35 -13.68 -11.30 13.22
C ALA A 35 -14.65 -12.50 13.11
N ILE A 36 -15.09 -13.00 14.26
CA ILE A 36 -16.12 -14.05 14.34
C ILE A 36 -17.42 -13.37 14.72
N ILE A 37 -18.41 -13.47 13.83
CA ILE A 37 -19.69 -12.77 13.95
C ILE A 37 -20.80 -13.79 14.16
N ASP A 38 -21.56 -13.59 15.23
CA ASP A 38 -22.82 -14.30 15.42
C ASP A 38 -23.89 -13.69 14.50
N VAL A 39 -24.39 -14.49 13.57
CA VAL A 39 -25.31 -14.02 12.51
C VAL A 39 -26.72 -13.75 13.01
N GLU A 40 -27.13 -14.32 14.15
CA GLU A 40 -28.47 -14.10 14.73
C GLU A 40 -28.54 -12.73 15.45
N SER A 41 -27.50 -12.39 16.20
CA SER A 41 -27.39 -11.13 16.94
C SER A 41 -26.69 -10.01 16.18
N ALA A 42 -26.00 -10.34 15.07
CA ALA A 42 -25.10 -9.45 14.34
C ALA A 42 -23.99 -8.84 15.23
N THR A 43 -23.50 -9.60 16.21
CA THR A 43 -22.45 -9.16 17.14
C THR A 43 -21.15 -9.91 16.92
N ILE A 44 -20.03 -9.25 17.21
CA ILE A 44 -18.71 -9.89 17.20
C ILE A 44 -18.56 -10.70 18.50
N THR A 45 -18.39 -12.01 18.38
CA THR A 45 -18.22 -12.94 19.52
C THR A 45 -16.77 -13.23 19.85
N GLY A 46 -15.85 -12.96 18.92
CA GLY A 46 -14.42 -13.14 19.11
C GLY A 46 -13.60 -12.73 17.89
N TYR A 47 -12.30 -12.93 18.00
CA TYR A 47 -11.35 -12.76 16.89
C TYR A 47 -10.39 -13.94 16.87
N ALA A 48 -10.05 -14.41 15.68
CA ALA A 48 -8.84 -15.19 15.47
C ALA A 48 -7.65 -14.23 15.30
N THR A 49 -6.54 -14.58 15.94
CA THR A 49 -5.34 -13.75 16.09
C THR A 49 -4.10 -14.60 15.83
N GLY A 50 -3.00 -14.01 15.38
CA GLY A 50 -1.74 -14.71 15.13
C GLY A 50 -1.79 -15.57 13.87
N MET A 51 -2.58 -15.16 12.88
CA MET A 51 -2.74 -15.89 11.64
C MET A 51 -1.59 -15.59 10.67
N MET A 52 -1.46 -14.34 10.21
CA MET A 52 -0.40 -13.85 9.30
C MET A 52 -0.55 -12.35 9.01
N ASN A 53 0.51 -11.67 8.54
CA ASN A 53 0.43 -10.23 8.27
C ASN A 53 -0.56 -9.82 7.15
N ILE A 54 -0.71 -10.61 6.08
CA ILE A 54 -1.63 -10.31 4.96
C ILE A 54 -2.56 -11.51 4.74
N CYS A 55 -3.77 -11.41 5.29
CA CYS A 55 -4.87 -12.36 5.05
C CYS A 55 -5.51 -12.08 3.67
N MET A 56 -5.38 -13.00 2.72
CA MET A 56 -5.77 -12.75 1.31
C MET A 56 -7.09 -13.41 0.90
N ALA A 57 -7.39 -14.60 1.42
CA ALA A 57 -8.66 -15.27 1.20
C ALA A 57 -9.03 -16.16 2.38
N LEU A 58 -10.33 -16.38 2.58
CA LEU A 58 -10.85 -17.22 3.66
C LEU A 58 -11.95 -18.15 3.15
N SER A 59 -12.08 -19.31 3.78
CA SER A 59 -13.18 -20.25 3.57
C SER A 59 -13.46 -21.01 4.86
N VAL A 60 -14.69 -21.51 5.01
CA VAL A 60 -15.07 -22.38 6.13
C VAL A 60 -15.09 -23.81 5.62
N ASN A 61 -14.36 -24.70 6.30
CA ASN A 61 -14.39 -26.12 5.99
C ASN A 61 -15.76 -26.70 6.40
N PRO A 62 -16.56 -27.24 5.46
CA PRO A 62 -17.92 -27.70 5.75
C PRO A 62 -17.96 -29.01 6.55
N GLY A 63 -16.88 -29.80 6.55
CA GLY A 63 -16.79 -31.06 7.27
C GLY A 63 -16.61 -30.90 8.78
N ASN A 64 -16.02 -29.78 9.22
CA ASN A 64 -15.70 -29.56 10.64
C ASN A 64 -16.01 -28.13 11.16
N GLY A 65 -16.41 -27.20 10.30
CA GLY A 65 -16.74 -25.82 10.66
C GLY A 65 -15.54 -24.91 10.93
N GLN A 66 -14.31 -25.39 10.73
CA GLN A 66 -13.12 -24.57 10.96
C GLN A 66 -12.96 -23.50 9.88
N VAL A 67 -12.49 -22.32 10.29
CA VAL A 67 -12.14 -21.22 9.39
C VAL A 67 -10.72 -21.44 8.90
N THR A 68 -10.52 -21.38 7.59
CA THR A 68 -9.22 -21.45 6.94
C THR A 68 -8.94 -20.13 6.23
N VAL A 69 -7.80 -19.53 6.51
CA VAL A 69 -7.30 -18.33 5.85
C VAL A 69 -6.03 -18.66 5.10
N VAL A 70 -5.88 -18.16 3.88
CA VAL A 70 -4.62 -18.21 3.13
C VAL A 70 -4.09 -16.81 2.94
N GLY A 71 -2.77 -16.68 2.93
CA GLY A 71 -2.13 -15.39 2.86
C GLY A 71 -0.63 -15.50 2.89
N THR A 72 0.01 -14.40 3.24
CA THR A 72 1.46 -14.31 3.34
C THR A 72 1.85 -13.77 4.70
N ASP A 73 3.07 -14.06 5.13
CA ASP A 73 3.67 -13.49 6.34
C ASP A 73 5.07 -12.96 6.03
N GLY A 74 5.33 -11.70 6.38
CA GLY A 74 6.59 -11.01 6.08
C GLY A 74 7.62 -11.22 7.20
N GLU A 75 8.86 -11.52 6.82
CA GLU A 75 9.95 -11.79 7.78
C GLU A 75 10.77 -10.52 8.02
N ASN A 76 10.09 -9.43 8.40
CA ASN A 76 10.69 -8.10 8.50
C ASN A 76 11.51 -7.88 9.78
N GLU A 77 11.50 -8.84 10.70
CA GLU A 77 12.44 -8.97 11.82
C GLU A 77 13.84 -9.38 11.36
N VAL A 78 13.97 -10.08 10.23
CA VAL A 78 15.26 -10.54 9.72
C VAL A 78 15.95 -9.42 8.97
N ARG A 79 17.17 -9.08 9.42
CA ARG A 79 17.89 -7.97 8.84
C ARG A 79 18.88 -8.34 7.74
N PHE A 80 18.80 -7.44 6.77
CA PHE A 80 19.63 -7.16 5.61
C PHE A 80 19.31 -7.98 4.37
N GLU A 81 19.34 -7.27 3.24
CA GLU A 81 18.99 -7.77 1.93
C GLU A 81 19.77 -9.04 1.56
N PRO A 82 21.09 -9.17 1.84
CA PRO A 82 21.81 -10.42 1.55
C PRO A 82 21.32 -11.64 2.34
N VAL A 83 20.76 -11.43 3.54
CA VAL A 83 20.22 -12.51 4.39
C VAL A 83 18.82 -12.87 3.93
N LEU A 84 18.00 -11.86 3.64
CA LEU A 84 16.61 -12.01 3.17
C LEU A 84 16.50 -12.59 1.77
N ASN A 85 17.47 -12.35 0.88
CA ASN A 85 17.51 -12.77 -0.53
C ASN A 85 16.70 -14.06 -0.84
N GLY A 86 15.52 -13.89 -1.44
CA GLY A 86 14.58 -14.93 -1.87
C GLY A 86 13.64 -15.48 -0.78
N LYS A 87 13.76 -15.03 0.47
CA LYS A 87 13.23 -15.66 1.69
C LYS A 87 12.49 -14.72 2.63
N PHE A 88 12.21 -13.49 2.21
CA PHE A 88 11.60 -12.43 3.03
C PHE A 88 10.10 -12.63 3.32
N LEU A 89 9.51 -13.72 2.85
CA LEU A 89 8.08 -13.97 2.95
C LEU A 89 7.81 -15.47 3.07
N ARG A 90 6.82 -15.83 3.90
CA ARG A 90 6.16 -17.14 3.92
C ARG A 90 4.81 -17.06 3.24
N VAL A 91 4.41 -18.15 2.60
CA VAL A 91 3.08 -18.30 2.02
C VAL A 91 2.35 -19.32 2.86
N ASN A 92 1.37 -18.85 3.63
CA ASN A 92 0.80 -19.62 4.74
C ASN A 92 -0.69 -19.89 4.55
N LEU A 93 -1.13 -20.91 5.26
CA LEU A 93 -2.52 -21.16 5.61
C LEU A 93 -2.63 -21.14 7.14
N ALA A 94 -3.68 -20.53 7.68
CA ALA A 94 -4.04 -20.60 9.10
C ALA A 94 -5.43 -21.22 9.27
N ILE A 95 -5.58 -22.12 10.24
CA ILE A 95 -6.83 -22.80 10.58
C ILE A 95 -7.22 -22.45 12.02
N ALA A 96 -8.45 -22.00 12.22
CA ALA A 96 -9.00 -21.69 13.53
C ALA A 96 -10.38 -22.33 13.74
N ASP A 97 -10.65 -22.82 14.95
CA ASP A 97 -12.00 -23.20 15.39
C ASP A 97 -12.75 -21.93 15.82
N PRO A 98 -13.88 -21.55 15.20
CA PRO A 98 -14.63 -20.36 15.60
C PRO A 98 -15.04 -20.33 17.09
N ALA A 99 -15.20 -21.50 17.73
CA ALA A 99 -15.51 -21.57 19.16
C ALA A 99 -14.27 -21.32 20.04
N ASN A 100 -13.08 -21.64 19.55
CA ASN A 100 -11.80 -21.49 20.25
C ASN A 100 -10.70 -21.07 19.26
N PRO A 101 -10.73 -19.82 18.76
CA PRO A 101 -9.98 -19.47 17.58
C PRO A 101 -8.47 -19.30 17.79
N ASN A 102 -8.01 -19.29 19.05
CA ASN A 102 -6.63 -18.95 19.40
C ASN A 102 -5.97 -20.02 20.30
N PRO A 103 -4.71 -20.42 20.03
CA PRO A 103 -3.94 -20.06 18.84
C PRO A 103 -4.44 -20.80 17.59
N PRO A 104 -4.37 -20.18 16.39
CA PRO A 104 -4.63 -20.89 15.14
C PRO A 104 -3.50 -21.88 14.83
N ASN A 105 -3.80 -22.87 13.99
CA ASN A 105 -2.79 -23.75 13.39
C ASN A 105 -2.30 -23.14 12.07
N VAL A 106 -1.05 -22.68 12.03
CA VAL A 106 -0.42 -22.06 10.85
C VAL A 106 0.49 -23.08 10.14
N VAL A 107 0.34 -23.21 8.83
CA VAL A 107 1.06 -24.18 7.99
C VAL A 107 1.63 -23.46 6.76
N ASP A 108 2.91 -23.69 6.48
CA ASP A 108 3.55 -23.21 5.26
C ASP A 108 3.06 -24.02 4.04
N LEU A 109 2.57 -23.32 3.01
CA LEU A 109 2.04 -23.92 1.77
C LEU A 109 3.16 -24.33 0.79
N ASN A 110 4.41 -24.03 1.11
CA ASN A 110 5.63 -24.39 0.39
C ASN A 110 6.59 -25.23 1.25
N PRO A 111 6.15 -26.38 1.81
CA PRO A 111 6.95 -27.15 2.76
C PRO A 111 8.25 -27.71 2.17
N HIS A 112 8.36 -27.81 0.84
CA HIS A 112 9.59 -28.22 0.15
C HIS A 112 10.70 -27.17 0.21
N LEU A 113 10.40 -25.94 0.62
CA LEU A 113 11.37 -24.87 0.81
C LEU A 113 11.94 -24.85 2.22
N ILE A 114 11.24 -25.41 3.23
CA ILE A 114 11.68 -25.41 4.63
C ILE A 114 13.05 -26.10 4.75
N PRO A 115 14.04 -25.49 5.45
CA PRO A 115 13.96 -24.31 6.32
C PRO A 115 14.31 -22.97 5.64
N TYR A 116 14.17 -22.87 4.32
CA TYR A 116 14.54 -21.71 3.49
C TYR A 116 16.03 -21.36 3.64
N SER A 117 16.90 -22.34 3.44
CA SER A 117 18.36 -22.13 3.58
C SER A 117 18.99 -21.43 2.39
N GLU A 118 18.39 -21.53 1.21
CA GLU A 118 18.93 -21.03 -0.06
C GLU A 118 18.09 -19.86 -0.62
N SER A 119 18.68 -19.00 -1.44
CA SER A 119 17.97 -17.91 -2.13
C SER A 119 17.28 -18.34 -3.43
N ALA A 120 17.67 -19.49 -3.98
CA ALA A 120 17.13 -20.02 -5.22
C ALA A 120 17.13 -21.55 -5.22
N THR A 121 16.28 -22.13 -6.06
CA THR A 121 16.19 -23.58 -6.25
C THR A 121 16.10 -23.94 -7.74
N ASN A 122 16.21 -25.24 -8.05
CA ASN A 122 16.09 -25.70 -9.42
C ASN A 122 14.66 -25.46 -9.97
N PRO A 123 14.49 -25.36 -11.29
CA PRO A 123 13.19 -25.05 -11.90
C PRO A 123 12.04 -26.01 -11.53
N MET A 124 12.33 -27.28 -11.22
CA MET A 124 11.29 -28.22 -10.82
C MET A 124 10.74 -27.88 -9.43
N GLN A 125 11.60 -27.65 -8.44
CA GLN A 125 11.19 -27.25 -7.09
C GLN A 125 10.55 -25.86 -7.08
N ARG A 126 11.10 -24.91 -7.86
CA ARG A 126 10.52 -23.58 -8.04
C ARG A 126 9.08 -23.67 -8.56
N GLY A 127 8.83 -24.55 -9.53
CA GLY A 127 7.49 -24.79 -10.09
C GLY A 127 6.48 -25.42 -9.12
N MET A 128 6.93 -25.99 -7.99
CA MET A 128 6.05 -26.51 -6.94
C MET A 128 5.56 -25.39 -6.01
N SER A 129 6.22 -24.23 -5.99
CA SER A 129 5.89 -23.15 -5.08
C SER A 129 4.55 -22.50 -5.43
N LEU A 130 3.76 -22.22 -4.40
CA LEU A 130 2.64 -21.29 -4.41
C LEU A 130 3.15 -19.89 -4.09
N GLY A 131 2.66 -18.88 -4.81
CA GLY A 131 2.92 -17.48 -4.56
C GLY A 131 1.64 -16.65 -4.69
N ASP A 132 1.50 -15.65 -3.82
CA ASP A 132 0.35 -14.72 -3.76
C ASP A 132 -1.02 -15.47 -3.75
N PRO A 133 -1.36 -16.19 -2.65
CA PRO A 133 -2.55 -17.05 -2.61
C PRO A 133 -3.84 -16.22 -2.47
N ARG A 134 -4.71 -16.22 -3.49
CA ARG A 134 -5.87 -15.31 -3.56
C ARG A 134 -7.24 -15.98 -3.48
N ALA A 135 -7.30 -17.32 -3.44
CA ALA A 135 -8.58 -18.03 -3.31
C ALA A 135 -8.41 -19.39 -2.65
N ILE A 136 -9.43 -19.82 -1.91
CA ILE A 136 -9.56 -21.16 -1.34
C ILE A 136 -11.02 -21.64 -1.43
N VAL A 137 -11.23 -22.91 -1.78
CA VAL A 137 -12.55 -23.58 -1.73
C VAL A 137 -12.43 -25.01 -1.21
N TRP A 138 -13.37 -25.43 -0.36
CA TRP A 138 -13.47 -26.79 0.17
C TRP A 138 -14.52 -27.61 -0.59
N ASN A 139 -14.32 -28.92 -0.66
CA ASN A 139 -15.36 -29.86 -1.03
C ASN A 139 -16.36 -30.09 0.12
N ALA A 140 -17.53 -30.64 -0.19
CA ALA A 140 -18.69 -30.69 0.70
C ALA A 140 -18.44 -31.51 1.98
N ASP A 141 -17.58 -32.54 1.92
CA ASP A 141 -17.21 -33.33 3.09
C ASP A 141 -16.02 -32.74 3.88
N GLY A 142 -15.40 -31.67 3.37
CA GLY A 142 -14.28 -30.98 4.02
C GLY A 142 -12.94 -31.73 3.96
N SER A 143 -12.84 -32.83 3.22
CA SER A 143 -11.61 -33.63 3.13
C SER A 143 -10.55 -33.04 2.19
N LYS A 144 -10.95 -32.20 1.23
CA LYS A 144 -10.05 -31.54 0.27
C LYS A 144 -10.37 -30.06 0.09
N GLY A 145 -9.33 -29.23 0.18
CA GLY A 145 -9.35 -27.82 -0.19
C GLY A 145 -8.51 -27.56 -1.42
N TYR A 146 -8.87 -26.57 -2.22
CA TYR A 146 -8.11 -26.10 -3.37
C TYR A 146 -7.69 -24.66 -3.12
N VAL A 147 -6.39 -24.37 -3.20
CA VAL A 147 -5.81 -23.03 -3.00
C VAL A 147 -5.21 -22.53 -4.30
N ALA A 148 -5.58 -21.32 -4.73
CA ALA A 148 -5.04 -20.70 -5.94
C ALA A 148 -3.88 -19.75 -5.61
N GLY A 149 -2.72 -19.98 -6.23
CA GLY A 149 -1.59 -19.05 -6.21
C GLY A 149 -1.64 -18.14 -7.44
N MET A 150 -2.09 -16.91 -7.23
CA MET A 150 -2.27 -15.94 -8.31
C MET A 150 -0.93 -15.64 -8.99
N GLY A 151 0.14 -15.46 -8.20
CA GLY A 151 1.46 -15.14 -8.71
C GLY A 151 2.21 -16.35 -9.30
N SER A 152 1.87 -17.56 -8.88
CA SER A 152 2.52 -18.80 -9.33
C SER A 152 1.77 -19.56 -10.43
N ASN A 153 0.64 -19.03 -10.90
CA ASN A 153 -0.18 -19.59 -11.98
C ASN A 153 -0.54 -21.08 -11.78
N ASN A 154 -0.80 -21.46 -10.53
CA ASN A 154 -1.05 -22.86 -10.14
C ASN A 154 -2.02 -22.98 -8.95
N LEU A 155 -2.49 -24.19 -8.72
CA LEU A 155 -3.27 -24.57 -7.54
C LEU A 155 -2.51 -25.59 -6.69
N ALA A 156 -2.77 -25.60 -5.39
CA ALA A 156 -2.47 -26.74 -4.52
C ALA A 156 -3.76 -27.38 -3.98
N VAL A 157 -3.72 -28.70 -3.79
CA VAL A 157 -4.77 -29.44 -3.10
C VAL A 157 -4.30 -29.74 -1.69
N ILE A 158 -5.10 -29.38 -0.69
CA ILE A 158 -4.80 -29.53 0.74
C ILE A 158 -5.81 -30.45 1.44
N ASP A 159 -5.39 -31.08 2.53
CA ASP A 159 -6.30 -31.73 3.48
C ASP A 159 -6.80 -30.75 4.55
N SER A 160 -7.70 -31.21 5.42
CA SER A 160 -8.27 -30.42 6.52
C SER A 160 -7.25 -29.94 7.57
N SER A 161 -6.02 -30.47 7.55
CA SER A 161 -4.90 -30.02 8.39
C SER A 161 -3.96 -29.07 7.65
N GLY A 162 -4.23 -28.72 6.39
CA GLY A 162 -3.41 -27.83 5.57
C GLY A 162 -2.27 -28.52 4.83
N ASN A 163 -2.11 -29.85 4.95
CA ASN A 163 -1.04 -30.54 4.23
C ASN A 163 -1.37 -30.63 2.75
N ARG A 164 -0.36 -30.47 1.88
CA ARG A 164 -0.51 -30.72 0.45
C ARG A 164 -0.71 -32.22 0.18
N VAL A 165 -1.86 -32.58 -0.39
CA VAL A 165 -2.28 -33.97 -0.65
C VAL A 165 -2.64 -34.24 -2.11
N GLY A 166 -2.30 -33.32 -3.00
CA GLY A 166 -2.56 -33.47 -4.44
C GLY A 166 -1.80 -34.65 -5.07
N LEU A 167 -2.32 -35.15 -6.19
CA LEU A 167 -1.70 -36.19 -7.02
C LEU A 167 -0.36 -35.73 -7.64
N ALA A 168 -0.23 -34.43 -7.83
CA ALA A 168 1.00 -33.73 -8.17
C ALA A 168 1.25 -32.60 -7.15
N PRO A 169 2.48 -32.06 -7.05
CA PRO A 169 2.76 -30.95 -6.14
C PRO A 169 1.84 -29.74 -6.37
N THR A 170 1.50 -29.46 -7.63
CA THR A 170 0.59 -28.39 -8.04
C THR A 170 -0.18 -28.76 -9.31
N ILE A 171 -1.31 -28.09 -9.54
CA ILE A 171 -2.09 -28.13 -10.78
C ILE A 171 -1.83 -26.84 -11.53
N ARG A 172 -1.28 -26.89 -12.75
CA ARG A 172 -1.07 -25.68 -13.58
C ARG A 172 -2.40 -25.21 -14.17
N VAL A 173 -2.58 -23.89 -14.23
CA VAL A 173 -3.75 -23.22 -14.80
C VAL A 173 -3.33 -22.02 -15.66
N GLY A 174 -4.27 -21.18 -16.09
CA GLY A 174 -3.95 -19.92 -16.74
C GLY A 174 -3.38 -18.89 -15.77
N GLU A 175 -2.99 -17.74 -16.32
CA GLU A 175 -2.30 -16.70 -15.56
C GLU A 175 -3.23 -15.95 -14.59
N GLY A 176 -2.74 -15.70 -13.38
CA GLY A 176 -3.44 -14.96 -12.34
C GLY A 176 -4.72 -15.65 -11.83
N PRO A 177 -4.69 -16.92 -11.39
CA PRO A 177 -5.87 -17.57 -10.83
C PRO A 177 -6.32 -16.85 -9.54
N ALA A 178 -7.51 -16.27 -9.56
CA ALA A 178 -8.01 -15.40 -8.48
C ALA A 178 -9.42 -15.75 -7.97
N GLY A 179 -10.06 -16.77 -8.56
CA GLY A 179 -11.39 -17.21 -8.15
C GLY A 179 -11.59 -18.70 -8.44
N LEU A 180 -12.28 -19.40 -7.54
CA LEU A 180 -12.50 -20.83 -7.58
C LEU A 180 -13.99 -21.14 -7.42
N ALA A 181 -14.52 -22.03 -8.25
CA ALA A 181 -15.88 -22.57 -8.11
C ALA A 181 -15.88 -24.08 -8.30
N LEU A 182 -16.24 -24.82 -7.26
CA LEU A 182 -16.22 -26.28 -7.24
C LEU A 182 -17.61 -26.85 -7.56
N ASP A 183 -17.69 -27.72 -8.56
CA ASP A 183 -18.85 -28.51 -8.95
C ASP A 183 -18.53 -30.00 -8.80
N GLU A 184 -18.75 -30.52 -7.60
CA GLU A 184 -18.49 -31.92 -7.26
C GLU A 184 -19.35 -32.90 -8.05
N SER A 185 -20.57 -32.51 -8.42
CA SER A 185 -21.49 -33.37 -9.17
C SER A 185 -20.94 -33.76 -10.55
N ARG A 186 -20.08 -32.91 -11.12
CA ARG A 186 -19.41 -33.12 -12.41
C ARG A 186 -17.92 -33.41 -12.26
N ASN A 187 -17.40 -33.47 -11.04
CA ASN A 187 -15.97 -33.53 -10.76
C ASN A 187 -15.20 -32.39 -11.46
N ARG A 188 -15.69 -31.16 -11.33
CA ARG A 188 -15.11 -29.98 -11.98
C ARG A 188 -14.76 -28.90 -10.98
N LEU A 189 -13.58 -28.33 -11.12
CA LEU A 189 -13.20 -27.07 -10.50
C LEU A 189 -12.98 -26.04 -11.60
N TYR A 190 -13.69 -24.92 -11.53
CA TYR A 190 -13.55 -23.80 -12.43
C TYR A 190 -12.66 -22.74 -11.80
N VAL A 191 -11.69 -22.26 -12.56
CA VAL A 191 -10.67 -21.33 -12.08
C VAL A 191 -10.66 -20.09 -12.96
N LEU A 192 -10.94 -18.93 -12.36
CA LEU A 192 -10.87 -17.65 -13.06
C LEU A 192 -9.41 -17.20 -13.15
N ASN A 193 -8.86 -17.24 -14.36
CA ASN A 193 -7.52 -16.75 -14.67
C ASN A 193 -7.63 -15.27 -15.05
N ARG A 194 -7.51 -14.40 -14.05
CA ARG A 194 -7.73 -12.96 -14.21
C ARG A 194 -6.73 -12.32 -15.16
N PHE A 195 -5.49 -12.80 -15.21
CA PHE A 195 -4.47 -12.24 -16.07
C PHE A 195 -4.49 -12.84 -17.49
N ASP A 196 -4.98 -14.06 -17.65
CA ASP A 196 -5.11 -14.69 -18.98
C ASP A 196 -6.42 -14.29 -19.68
N GLY A 197 -7.40 -13.74 -18.96
CA GLY A 197 -8.73 -13.49 -19.51
C GLY A 197 -9.43 -14.80 -19.86
N SER A 198 -9.25 -15.85 -19.05
CA SER A 198 -9.75 -17.20 -19.33
C SER A 198 -10.32 -17.91 -18.09
N LEU A 199 -11.02 -19.02 -18.32
CA LEU A 199 -11.52 -19.94 -17.31
C LEU A 199 -10.87 -21.31 -17.52
N SER A 200 -10.02 -21.75 -16.59
CA SER A 200 -9.52 -23.13 -16.59
C SER A 200 -10.55 -24.07 -15.98
N ILE A 201 -10.72 -25.23 -16.60
CA ILE A 201 -11.60 -26.30 -16.14
C ILE A 201 -10.74 -27.46 -15.71
N ILE A 202 -10.73 -27.76 -14.42
CA ILE A 202 -9.97 -28.85 -13.81
C ILE A 202 -10.88 -30.05 -13.60
N ASP A 203 -10.42 -31.24 -13.96
CA ASP A 203 -11.00 -32.50 -13.49
C ASP A 203 -10.47 -32.81 -12.09
N THR A 204 -11.36 -32.92 -11.12
CA THR A 204 -10.96 -33.08 -9.70
C THR A 204 -10.57 -34.52 -9.34
N VAL A 205 -10.83 -35.50 -10.22
CA VAL A 205 -10.40 -36.88 -10.04
C VAL A 205 -8.96 -37.05 -10.52
N THR A 206 -8.63 -36.50 -11.69
CA THR A 206 -7.26 -36.57 -12.23
C THR A 206 -6.37 -35.41 -11.79
N GLU A 207 -6.96 -34.37 -11.17
CA GLU A 207 -6.29 -33.16 -10.71
C GLU A 207 -5.48 -32.47 -11.82
N SER A 208 -6.12 -32.31 -12.98
CA SER A 208 -5.49 -31.76 -14.18
C SER A 208 -6.46 -30.86 -14.95
N GLU A 209 -5.94 -29.84 -15.61
CA GLU A 209 -6.70 -29.01 -16.53
C GLU A 209 -7.15 -29.83 -17.75
N VAL A 210 -8.47 -29.87 -18.00
CA VAL A 210 -9.08 -30.59 -19.13
C VAL A 210 -9.56 -29.66 -20.24
N ASP A 211 -9.78 -28.38 -19.94
CA ASP A 211 -10.15 -27.36 -20.91
C ASP A 211 -9.84 -25.95 -20.40
N ARG A 212 -9.71 -24.99 -21.31
CA ARG A 212 -9.53 -23.57 -21.01
C ARG A 212 -10.32 -22.70 -21.97
N ILE A 213 -11.22 -21.89 -21.42
CA ILE A 213 -12.16 -21.09 -22.21
C ILE A 213 -11.79 -19.60 -22.08
N PRO A 214 -11.35 -18.92 -23.15
CA PRO A 214 -11.12 -17.48 -23.11
C PRO A 214 -12.44 -16.70 -23.02
N TYR A 215 -12.41 -15.54 -22.39
CA TYR A 215 -13.48 -14.55 -22.43
C TYR A 215 -12.95 -13.20 -22.91
N PHE A 216 -13.86 -12.29 -23.24
CA PHE A 216 -13.46 -10.94 -23.64
C PHE A 216 -12.89 -10.18 -22.44
N ASP A 217 -11.58 -9.92 -22.47
CA ASP A 217 -10.89 -9.07 -21.51
C ASP A 217 -10.64 -7.66 -22.11
N PRO A 218 -11.39 -6.63 -21.69
CA PRO A 218 -11.20 -5.26 -22.16
C PRO A 218 -9.96 -4.58 -21.58
N THR A 219 -9.18 -5.26 -20.72
CA THR A 219 -7.98 -4.68 -20.11
C THR A 219 -7.01 -4.20 -21.20
N PRO A 220 -6.50 -2.95 -21.11
CA PRO A 220 -5.49 -2.44 -22.03
C PRO A 220 -4.26 -3.33 -22.15
N GLU A 221 -3.68 -3.41 -23.35
CA GLU A 221 -2.55 -4.29 -23.63
C GLU A 221 -1.34 -4.01 -22.72
N VAL A 222 -1.06 -2.73 -22.46
CA VAL A 222 0.01 -2.30 -21.55
C VAL A 222 -0.11 -2.93 -20.16
N ILE A 223 -1.33 -3.06 -19.64
CA ILE A 223 -1.58 -3.71 -18.35
C ILE A 223 -1.40 -5.22 -18.46
N LYS A 224 -1.89 -5.83 -19.55
CA LYS A 224 -1.78 -7.28 -19.78
C LYS A 224 -0.32 -7.73 -19.82
N VAL A 225 0.52 -7.03 -20.59
CA VAL A 225 1.92 -7.42 -20.79
C VAL A 225 2.80 -7.09 -19.58
N GLY A 226 2.55 -5.97 -18.90
CA GLY A 226 3.43 -5.48 -17.85
C GLY A 226 3.14 -6.03 -16.44
N ARG A 227 1.89 -6.35 -16.11
CA ARG A 227 1.50 -6.80 -14.75
C ARG A 227 2.26 -8.03 -14.26
N LYS A 228 2.65 -8.93 -15.17
CA LYS A 228 3.43 -10.14 -14.83
C LYS A 228 4.76 -9.80 -14.13
N HIS A 229 5.36 -8.63 -14.40
CA HIS A 229 6.60 -8.21 -13.75
C HIS A 229 6.40 -7.79 -12.28
N LEU A 230 5.16 -7.46 -11.89
CA LEU A 230 4.78 -7.22 -10.49
C LEU A 230 4.42 -8.51 -9.75
N TYR A 231 3.72 -9.45 -10.42
CA TYR A 231 3.06 -10.59 -9.75
C TYR A 231 3.67 -11.97 -9.99
N ASP A 232 4.35 -12.22 -11.13
CA ASP A 232 4.78 -13.58 -11.49
C ASP A 232 5.94 -14.05 -10.60
N THR A 233 5.64 -14.94 -9.65
CA THR A 233 6.61 -15.42 -8.68
C THR A 233 7.54 -16.49 -9.28
N HIS A 234 7.09 -17.29 -10.25
CA HIS A 234 7.93 -18.32 -10.87
C HIS A 234 8.97 -17.73 -11.82
N LYS A 235 8.65 -16.59 -12.42
CA LYS A 235 9.57 -15.82 -13.26
C LYS A 235 10.55 -14.99 -12.43
N ASN A 236 10.05 -14.29 -11.41
CA ASN A 236 10.79 -13.21 -10.75
C ASN A 236 11.42 -13.62 -9.42
N SER A 237 11.19 -14.83 -8.92
CA SER A 237 11.81 -15.34 -7.68
C SER A 237 12.62 -16.60 -7.89
N GLY A 238 13.75 -16.71 -7.17
CA GLY A 238 14.59 -17.90 -7.14
C GLY A 238 13.91 -19.12 -6.55
N LEU A 239 13.06 -18.91 -5.55
CA LEU A 239 12.32 -19.95 -4.85
C LEU A 239 10.86 -20.10 -5.34
N GLY A 240 10.33 -19.11 -6.08
CA GLY A 240 9.05 -19.21 -6.79
C GLY A 240 7.81 -18.74 -6.01
N GLN A 241 7.98 -18.12 -4.85
CA GLN A 241 6.88 -17.76 -3.93
C GLN A 241 6.75 -16.25 -3.69
N VAL A 242 7.74 -15.45 -4.08
CA VAL A 242 7.74 -13.98 -3.87
C VAL A 242 7.78 -13.22 -5.19
N ALA A 243 7.29 -11.98 -5.16
CA ALA A 243 7.41 -11.01 -6.24
C ALA A 243 7.45 -9.59 -5.65
N CYS A 244 7.61 -8.57 -6.50
CA CYS A 244 7.45 -7.16 -6.08
C CYS A 244 6.08 -6.93 -5.39
N GLY A 245 5.02 -7.60 -5.88
CA GLY A 245 3.67 -7.55 -5.32
C GLY A 245 3.53 -8.14 -3.92
N SER A 246 4.55 -8.84 -3.39
CA SER A 246 4.54 -9.35 -2.02
C SER A 246 4.63 -8.24 -0.96
N CYS A 247 5.45 -7.21 -1.22
CA CYS A 247 5.52 -6.02 -0.36
C CYS A 247 4.62 -4.91 -0.90
N HIS A 248 4.53 -4.77 -2.22
CA HIS A 248 3.66 -3.80 -2.89
C HIS A 248 2.30 -4.42 -3.24
N VAL A 249 1.58 -4.89 -2.21
CA VAL A 249 0.32 -5.64 -2.37
C VAL A 249 -0.68 -4.83 -3.19
N ASP A 250 -1.05 -5.35 -4.37
CA ASP A 250 -1.92 -4.68 -5.36
C ASP A 250 -1.43 -3.27 -5.77
N GLY A 251 -0.12 -3.07 -5.78
CA GLY A 251 0.54 -1.78 -6.03
C GLY A 251 0.57 -0.84 -4.81
N ARG A 252 0.05 -1.26 -3.65
CA ARG A 252 0.02 -0.48 -2.41
C ARG A 252 1.23 -0.81 -1.52
N MET A 253 1.00 -0.98 -0.22
CA MET A 253 2.02 -1.23 0.80
C MET A 253 1.54 -2.36 1.72
N ASP A 254 2.47 -3.20 2.14
CA ASP A 254 2.30 -4.23 3.17
C ASP A 254 2.18 -3.66 4.60
N ARG A 255 2.42 -2.35 4.76
CA ARG A 255 2.43 -1.62 6.04
C ARG A 255 3.47 -2.14 7.03
N LEU A 256 4.56 -2.72 6.51
CA LEU A 256 5.72 -3.11 7.30
C LEU A 256 6.87 -2.11 7.12
N ALA A 257 7.78 -2.12 8.10
CA ALA A 257 9.08 -1.47 8.00
C ALA A 257 10.16 -2.54 7.80
N TRP A 258 11.06 -2.30 6.85
CA TRP A 258 12.09 -3.24 6.43
C TRP A 258 13.48 -2.61 6.54
N ASP A 259 14.45 -3.34 7.09
CA ASP A 259 15.86 -2.93 7.08
C ASP A 259 16.61 -3.63 5.94
N LEU A 260 16.40 -3.12 4.72
CA LEU A 260 16.98 -3.65 3.47
C LEU A 260 18.34 -3.00 3.16
N GLY A 261 19.22 -2.93 4.16
CA GLY A 261 20.62 -2.55 3.98
C GLY A 261 21.48 -3.68 3.45
N ASP A 262 22.64 -3.33 2.88
CA ASP A 262 23.70 -4.27 2.54
C ASP A 262 25.00 -3.88 3.28
N PRO A 263 25.43 -4.62 4.31
CA PRO A 263 26.66 -4.33 5.05
C PRO A 263 27.93 -4.42 4.21
N SER A 264 27.87 -5.09 3.06
CA SER A 264 28.97 -5.23 2.12
C SER A 264 28.86 -4.29 0.92
N GLY A 265 27.80 -3.46 0.87
CA GLY A 265 27.58 -2.52 -0.21
C GLY A 265 28.61 -1.39 -0.22
N GLU A 266 28.72 -0.73 -1.37
CA GLU A 266 29.57 0.44 -1.54
C GLU A 266 28.76 1.73 -1.34
N MET A 267 29.44 2.81 -0.95
CA MET A 267 28.83 4.15 -0.92
C MET A 267 28.40 4.54 -2.33
N LYS A 268 27.13 4.92 -2.51
CA LYS A 268 26.67 5.50 -3.77
C LYS A 268 26.87 7.02 -3.71
N VAL A 269 27.80 7.50 -4.53
CA VAL A 269 28.07 8.94 -4.66
C VAL A 269 26.80 9.67 -5.09
N LEU A 270 26.42 10.70 -4.34
CA LEU A 270 25.26 11.51 -4.70
C LEU A 270 25.58 12.34 -5.94
N ASN A 271 24.68 12.38 -6.91
CA ASN A 271 24.87 13.19 -8.10
C ASN A 271 24.80 14.69 -7.73
N PRO A 272 25.84 15.49 -8.00
CA PRO A 272 25.82 16.88 -7.59
C PRO A 272 24.80 17.75 -8.35
N ASN A 273 24.30 17.25 -9.47
CA ASN A 273 23.29 17.96 -10.27
C ASN A 273 21.85 17.73 -9.80
N ILE A 274 21.61 16.98 -8.70
CA ILE A 274 20.28 16.79 -8.08
C ILE A 274 20.17 17.43 -6.68
N HIS A 275 21.18 18.20 -6.25
CA HIS A 275 21.13 18.98 -5.00
C HIS A 275 20.16 20.15 -5.16
N ASN A 276 18.88 19.96 -4.89
CA ASN A 276 17.89 20.99 -5.19
C ASN A 276 17.46 21.83 -3.98
N LEU A 277 17.39 21.25 -2.78
CA LEU A 277 17.15 21.97 -1.52
C LEU A 277 18.37 21.79 -0.60
N GLY A 278 19.57 22.07 -1.14
CA GLY A 278 20.79 22.10 -0.34
C GLY A 278 20.68 23.10 0.80
N GLY A 279 20.73 22.59 2.04
CA GLY A 279 20.79 23.36 3.27
C GLY A 279 19.79 24.51 3.36
N ILE A 280 18.60 24.26 3.92
CA ILE A 280 17.82 25.35 4.52
C ILE A 280 18.70 26.01 5.59
N HIS A 281 19.14 27.24 5.29
CA HIS A 281 20.32 27.92 5.82
C HIS A 281 20.34 28.16 7.35
N PHE A 282 19.34 27.66 8.08
CA PHE A 282 19.07 28.05 9.46
C PHE A 282 18.85 26.89 10.45
N LEU A 283 18.78 25.61 10.04
CA LEU A 283 18.44 24.53 11.00
C LEU A 283 19.32 23.27 11.03
N LEU A 284 20.01 22.86 9.96
CA LEU A 284 20.74 21.58 9.96
C LEU A 284 21.91 21.56 8.96
N LYS A 285 22.73 20.49 9.03
CA LYS A 285 23.90 20.19 8.20
C LYS A 285 23.70 20.60 6.73
N LEU A 286 24.59 21.45 6.23
CA LEU A 286 24.46 22.08 4.91
C LEU A 286 24.78 21.13 3.76
N ASP A 287 25.64 20.14 4.00
CA ASP A 287 26.16 19.28 2.94
C ASP A 287 25.35 17.99 2.84
N PHE A 288 24.91 17.66 1.64
CA PHE A 288 24.42 16.33 1.34
C PHE A 288 25.54 15.30 1.52
N GLU A 289 25.20 14.14 2.06
CA GLU A 289 26.11 13.01 2.16
C GLU A 289 25.84 12.00 1.05
N ASP A 290 26.90 11.29 0.66
CA ASP A 290 26.77 10.11 -0.21
C ASP A 290 25.86 9.06 0.46
N PHE A 291 25.15 8.28 -0.34
CA PHE A 291 24.22 7.30 0.19
C PHE A 291 24.96 6.08 0.73
N HIS A 292 24.82 5.88 2.04
CA HIS A 292 25.32 4.69 2.71
C HIS A 292 24.48 3.45 2.33
N PRO A 293 25.11 2.29 2.11
CA PRO A 293 24.41 1.06 1.73
C PRO A 293 23.52 0.52 2.86
N MET A 294 23.87 0.81 4.11
CA MET A 294 22.97 0.64 5.27
C MET A 294 21.98 1.79 5.32
N LYS A 295 20.70 1.46 5.12
CA LYS A 295 19.63 2.45 5.00
C LYS A 295 18.87 2.66 6.31
N GLY A 296 18.92 1.67 7.20
CA GLY A 296 18.03 1.58 8.35
C GLY A 296 16.62 1.14 7.93
N PRO A 297 15.69 1.05 8.90
CA PRO A 297 14.32 0.66 8.64
C PRO A 297 13.60 1.68 7.75
N MET A 298 12.92 1.18 6.73
CA MET A 298 12.07 1.98 5.85
C MET A 298 10.74 1.27 5.60
N THR A 299 9.66 2.02 5.68
CA THR A 299 8.31 1.57 5.36
C THR A 299 8.14 1.42 3.86
N THR A 300 7.40 0.40 3.43
CA THR A 300 7.11 0.19 2.01
C THR A 300 6.38 1.40 1.41
N GLN A 301 6.89 1.94 0.30
CA GLN A 301 6.20 2.99 -0.45
C GLN A 301 5.20 2.39 -1.44
N THR A 302 4.10 3.10 -1.70
CA THR A 302 3.14 2.71 -2.74
C THR A 302 3.74 2.84 -4.14
N LEU A 303 3.35 1.95 -5.05
CA LEU A 303 3.65 2.06 -6.48
C LEU A 303 2.56 2.84 -7.25
N GLN A 304 1.49 3.28 -6.55
CA GLN A 304 0.43 4.06 -7.15
C GLN A 304 0.94 5.42 -7.59
N ASP A 305 0.75 5.70 -8.88
CA ASP A 305 1.19 6.91 -9.57
C ASP A 305 2.67 7.25 -9.31
N ILE A 306 3.52 6.23 -9.31
CA ILE A 306 4.95 6.40 -9.03
C ILE A 306 5.75 6.88 -10.25
N ILE A 307 5.30 6.57 -11.46
CA ILE A 307 5.99 6.94 -12.70
C ILE A 307 5.77 8.42 -13.03
N GLY A 308 6.83 9.12 -13.43
CA GLY A 308 6.85 10.56 -13.66
C GLY A 308 7.06 11.38 -12.38
N HIS A 309 7.35 10.69 -11.26
CA HIS A 309 7.49 11.25 -9.92
C HIS A 309 8.87 10.92 -9.32
N GLU A 310 9.91 10.84 -10.15
CA GLU A 310 11.29 10.47 -9.81
C GLU A 310 12.05 11.58 -9.04
N PRO A 311 13.26 11.34 -8.48
CA PRO A 311 13.83 10.02 -8.21
C PRO A 311 12.94 9.22 -7.25
N LEU A 312 13.09 7.91 -7.24
CA LEU A 312 12.32 6.97 -6.43
C LEU A 312 13.07 6.59 -5.14
N HIS A 313 12.38 5.82 -4.29
CA HIS A 313 12.79 5.47 -2.93
C HIS A 313 12.76 6.66 -1.95
N TRP A 314 12.72 6.40 -0.64
CA TRP A 314 12.65 7.46 0.39
C TRP A 314 13.78 8.47 0.31
N ARG A 315 14.98 8.00 -0.05
CA ARG A 315 16.17 8.85 -0.18
C ARG A 315 16.28 9.57 -1.52
N GLY A 316 15.46 9.20 -2.50
CA GLY A 316 15.64 9.62 -3.88
C GLY A 316 16.94 9.09 -4.50
N ASP A 317 17.42 7.93 -4.05
CA ASP A 317 18.66 7.30 -4.51
C ASP A 317 18.45 6.38 -5.72
N ARG A 318 17.29 6.47 -6.39
CA ARG A 318 16.97 5.72 -7.61
C ARG A 318 16.46 6.69 -8.67
N ASN A 319 17.17 6.87 -9.78
CA ASN A 319 16.75 7.86 -10.78
C ASN A 319 15.44 7.49 -11.49
N GLY A 320 15.13 6.20 -11.60
CA GLY A 320 13.93 5.66 -12.23
C GLY A 320 13.67 4.23 -11.77
N ILE A 321 12.60 3.61 -12.27
CA ILE A 321 12.23 2.23 -11.86
C ILE A 321 13.26 1.19 -12.33
N GLU A 322 14.04 1.50 -13.37
CA GLU A 322 15.11 0.69 -13.95
C GLU A 322 16.22 0.41 -12.95
N GLU A 323 16.48 1.34 -12.03
CA GLU A 323 17.49 1.16 -10.98
C GLU A 323 17.08 0.14 -9.90
N PHE A 324 15.85 -0.38 -9.96
CA PHE A 324 15.40 -1.52 -9.15
C PHE A 324 15.58 -2.86 -9.84
N ASN A 325 16.00 -2.90 -11.11
CA ASN A 325 16.19 -4.17 -11.83
C ASN A 325 17.15 -5.16 -11.10
N PRO A 326 18.24 -4.72 -10.43
CA PRO A 326 19.07 -5.62 -9.62
C PRO A 326 18.33 -6.32 -8.47
N ALA A 327 17.20 -5.79 -7.98
CA ALA A 327 16.44 -6.39 -6.89
C ALA A 327 15.78 -7.73 -7.28
N PHE A 328 15.51 -7.96 -8.57
CA PHE A 328 15.02 -9.26 -9.04
C PHE A 328 16.01 -10.38 -8.71
N THR A 329 17.30 -10.14 -8.89
CA THR A 329 18.35 -11.13 -8.57
C THR A 329 18.84 -11.03 -7.13
N GLY A 330 18.97 -9.80 -6.59
CA GLY A 330 19.58 -9.53 -5.28
C GLY A 330 18.65 -9.74 -4.09
N LEU A 331 17.35 -9.45 -4.26
CA LEU A 331 16.35 -9.56 -3.20
C LEU A 331 15.36 -10.71 -3.44
N GLN A 332 14.93 -10.96 -4.68
CA GLN A 332 13.99 -12.04 -4.99
C GLN A 332 14.69 -13.37 -5.37
N GLY A 333 16.01 -13.34 -5.59
CA GLY A 333 16.81 -14.52 -5.92
C GLY A 333 16.61 -15.04 -7.36
N ALA A 334 16.01 -14.25 -8.26
CA ALA A 334 15.80 -14.66 -9.65
C ALA A 334 17.10 -15.06 -10.36
N GLU A 335 16.99 -15.89 -11.39
CA GLU A 335 18.15 -16.31 -12.19
C GLU A 335 18.78 -15.16 -12.99
N ARG A 336 17.97 -14.16 -13.38
CA ARG A 336 18.41 -13.00 -14.14
C ARG A 336 17.56 -11.78 -13.81
N MET A 337 18.14 -10.62 -14.07
CA MET A 337 17.41 -9.35 -14.18
C MET A 337 16.46 -9.37 -15.38
N LEU A 338 15.48 -8.47 -15.36
CA LEU A 338 14.63 -8.19 -16.52
C LEU A 338 15.47 -7.58 -17.65
N SER A 339 15.14 -7.91 -18.88
CA SER A 339 15.71 -7.25 -20.06
C SER A 339 15.20 -5.79 -20.16
N PRO A 340 15.85 -4.93 -20.95
CA PRO A 340 15.38 -3.54 -21.13
C PRO A 340 13.92 -3.45 -21.60
N GLN A 341 13.49 -4.34 -22.49
CA GLN A 341 12.09 -4.41 -22.94
C GLN A 341 11.14 -4.80 -21.80
N GLU A 342 11.52 -5.79 -20.99
CA GLU A 342 10.70 -6.22 -19.85
C GLU A 342 10.61 -5.14 -18.78
N MET A 343 11.68 -4.37 -18.55
CA MET A 343 11.64 -3.20 -17.67
C MET A 343 10.71 -2.12 -18.21
N GLN A 344 10.74 -1.84 -19.53
CA GLN A 344 9.79 -0.90 -20.14
C GLN A 344 8.34 -1.37 -19.99
N GLU A 345 8.06 -2.65 -20.25
CA GLU A 345 6.72 -3.22 -20.02
C GLU A 345 6.27 -3.04 -18.55
N PHE A 346 7.20 -3.18 -17.60
CA PHE A 346 6.91 -2.99 -16.19
C PHE A 346 6.63 -1.52 -15.85
N GLU A 347 7.48 -0.60 -16.32
CA GLU A 347 7.30 0.84 -16.17
C GLU A 347 5.96 1.31 -16.76
N ASP A 348 5.65 0.90 -17.99
CA ASP A 348 4.41 1.27 -18.68
C ASP A 348 3.18 0.77 -17.90
N PHE A 349 3.26 -0.42 -17.29
CA PHE A 349 2.21 -0.93 -16.41
C PHE A 349 2.08 -0.10 -15.12
N LEU A 350 3.18 0.19 -14.43
CA LEU A 350 3.14 1.02 -13.22
C LEU A 350 2.58 2.43 -13.51
N ALA A 351 2.86 2.97 -14.69
CA ALA A 351 2.30 4.24 -15.15
C ALA A 351 0.76 4.22 -15.29
N THR A 352 0.12 3.04 -15.29
CA THR A 352 -1.35 2.92 -15.31
C THR A 352 -2.00 2.91 -13.93
N ILE A 353 -1.22 2.74 -12.86
CA ILE A 353 -1.76 2.59 -11.50
C ILE A 353 -2.04 3.98 -10.92
N ALA A 354 -3.30 4.27 -10.63
CA ALA A 354 -3.73 5.52 -10.01
C ALA A 354 -4.07 5.34 -8.52
N PHE A 355 -4.11 6.45 -7.78
CA PHE A 355 -4.66 6.45 -6.43
C PHE A 355 -6.18 6.20 -6.46
N PRO A 356 -6.73 5.46 -5.47
CA PRO A 356 -8.16 5.29 -5.31
C PRO A 356 -8.81 6.61 -4.86
N PRO A 357 -10.15 6.67 -4.86
CA PRO A 357 -10.89 7.81 -4.30
C PRO A 357 -10.44 8.11 -2.87
N ASN A 358 -10.13 9.37 -2.56
CA ASN A 358 -9.79 9.77 -1.20
C ASN A 358 -11.08 9.84 -0.35
N PRO A 359 -11.21 9.04 0.72
CA PRO A 359 -12.44 8.97 1.53
C PRO A 359 -12.69 10.21 2.40
N ASN A 360 -11.70 11.09 2.55
CA ASN A 360 -11.81 12.34 3.31
C ASN A 360 -12.17 13.54 2.43
N ARG A 361 -12.43 13.33 1.13
CA ARG A 361 -12.97 14.38 0.26
C ARG A 361 -14.50 14.36 0.26
N ASN A 362 -15.10 15.52 -0.02
CA ASN A 362 -16.54 15.58 -0.28
C ASN A 362 -16.87 14.75 -1.53
N PHE A 363 -18.13 14.37 -1.68
CA PHE A 363 -18.59 13.57 -2.82
C PHE A 363 -18.26 14.21 -4.18
N ASP A 364 -18.37 15.55 -4.28
CA ASP A 364 -18.00 16.36 -5.45
C ASP A 364 -16.49 16.58 -5.59
N ASN A 365 -15.69 15.83 -4.82
CA ASN A 365 -14.25 15.94 -4.70
C ASN A 365 -13.74 17.29 -4.15
N SER A 366 -14.58 18.16 -3.60
CA SER A 366 -14.09 19.38 -2.93
C SER A 366 -13.46 19.07 -1.55
N LEU A 367 -12.66 20.01 -1.03
CA LEU A 367 -12.10 19.91 0.33
C LEU A 367 -13.20 20.12 1.39
N PRO A 368 -13.29 19.27 2.43
CA PRO A 368 -14.26 19.43 3.52
C PRO A 368 -13.93 20.63 4.41
N GLU A 369 -14.97 21.36 4.86
CA GLU A 369 -14.82 22.44 5.85
C GLU A 369 -14.99 21.96 7.30
N ASN A 370 -15.41 20.71 7.47
CA ASN A 370 -15.69 20.08 8.77
C ASN A 370 -15.47 18.57 8.67
N LEU A 371 -14.20 18.15 8.76
CA LEU A 371 -13.80 16.75 8.75
C LEU A 371 -13.64 16.25 10.20
N PRO A 372 -14.41 15.24 10.63
CA PRO A 372 -14.14 14.55 11.89
C PRO A 372 -12.74 13.92 11.87
N LEU A 373 -12.01 14.05 12.98
CA LEU A 373 -10.68 13.47 13.15
C LEU A 373 -10.70 12.39 14.26
N PRO A 374 -11.39 11.26 14.03
CA PRO A 374 -11.41 10.18 15.02
C PRO A 374 -10.00 9.67 15.27
N ASP A 375 -9.70 9.29 16.51
CA ASP A 375 -8.39 8.76 16.93
C ASP A 375 -7.21 9.75 16.86
N HIS A 376 -7.46 11.02 16.51
CA HIS A 376 -6.49 12.12 16.60
C HIS A 376 -6.67 12.89 17.92
N LEU A 377 -5.56 13.12 18.62
CA LEU A 377 -5.57 13.68 19.97
C LEU A 377 -4.68 14.92 20.08
N THR A 378 -5.12 15.91 20.86
CA THR A 378 -4.31 17.10 21.15
C THR A 378 -2.94 16.72 21.71
N THR A 379 -1.89 17.40 21.27
CA THR A 379 -0.50 17.03 21.60
C THR A 379 -0.05 17.52 22.97
N GLY A 380 -0.78 18.47 23.56
CA GLY A 380 -0.38 19.15 24.77
C GLY A 380 0.31 20.50 24.55
N ARG A 381 0.55 20.91 23.29
CA ARG A 381 1.26 22.16 22.97
C ARG A 381 0.47 23.41 23.40
N PHE A 382 -0.84 23.45 23.15
CA PHE A 382 -1.69 24.62 23.41
C PHE A 382 -2.70 24.44 24.55
N GLY A 383 -2.94 23.18 24.93
CA GLY A 383 -3.90 22.78 25.96
C GLY A 383 -3.54 21.43 26.57
N PRO A 384 -4.43 20.78 27.33
CA PRO A 384 -4.19 19.42 27.82
C PRO A 384 -3.99 18.44 26.66
N GLY A 385 -2.93 17.62 26.73
CA GLY A 385 -2.68 16.56 25.75
C GLY A 385 -3.57 15.34 25.95
N GLY A 386 -3.82 14.59 24.88
CA GLY A 386 -4.64 13.38 24.89
C GLY A 386 -6.15 13.63 24.84
N MET A 387 -6.60 14.86 24.58
CA MET A 387 -8.02 15.17 24.37
C MET A 387 -8.39 14.98 22.89
N PRO A 388 -9.63 14.61 22.54
CA PRO A 388 -10.05 14.58 21.14
C PRO A 388 -9.79 15.92 20.44
N MET A 389 -9.18 15.87 19.25
CA MET A 389 -9.01 17.08 18.44
C MET A 389 -10.37 17.63 17.99
N PRO A 390 -10.49 18.95 17.78
CA PRO A 390 -11.66 19.49 17.09
C PRO A 390 -11.71 18.97 15.65
N ASN A 391 -12.88 19.05 15.02
CA ASN A 391 -12.99 18.79 13.59
C ASN A 391 -12.10 19.76 12.81
N GLY A 392 -11.43 19.27 11.77
CA GLY A 392 -10.57 20.09 10.93
C GLY A 392 -11.30 20.67 9.72
N ASN A 393 -10.91 21.88 9.32
CA ASN A 393 -11.33 22.51 8.08
C ASN A 393 -10.19 22.44 7.07
N ALA A 394 -10.30 21.52 6.10
CA ALA A 394 -9.24 21.30 5.10
C ALA A 394 -9.03 22.52 4.18
N LYS A 395 -10.06 23.35 3.92
CA LYS A 395 -9.90 24.61 3.17
C LYS A 395 -9.08 25.63 3.94
N ARG A 396 -9.31 25.77 5.25
CA ARG A 396 -8.48 26.62 6.12
C ARG A 396 -7.06 26.04 6.24
N GLY A 397 -6.92 24.72 6.30
CA GLY A 397 -5.64 24.04 6.23
C GLY A 397 -4.87 24.41 4.96
N LEU A 398 -5.54 24.42 3.79
CA LEU A 398 -4.92 24.82 2.52
C LEU A 398 -4.45 26.29 2.53
N GLN A 399 -5.22 27.18 3.14
CA GLN A 399 -4.82 28.59 3.30
C GLN A 399 -3.53 28.69 4.11
N LEU A 400 -3.46 28.02 5.27
CA LEU A 400 -2.26 27.98 6.11
C LEU A 400 -1.06 27.37 5.38
N TYR A 401 -1.29 26.29 4.63
CA TYR A 401 -0.29 25.55 3.86
C TYR A 401 0.36 26.39 2.74
N THR A 402 -0.41 27.29 2.13
CA THR A 402 0.03 28.16 1.02
C THR A 402 0.35 29.59 1.45
N ASP A 403 0.22 29.92 2.74
CA ASP A 403 0.39 31.28 3.24
C ASP A 403 1.84 31.74 3.11
N ILE A 404 2.05 32.73 2.22
CA ILE A 404 3.36 33.33 1.95
C ILE A 404 3.69 34.52 2.85
N GLU A 405 2.71 35.05 3.58
CA GLU A 405 2.90 36.18 4.50
C GLU A 405 3.22 35.67 5.90
N ARG A 406 2.45 34.69 6.40
CA ARG A 406 2.68 34.08 7.72
C ARG A 406 3.80 33.06 7.70
N ARG A 407 3.77 32.11 6.75
CA ARG A 407 4.70 30.98 6.60
C ARG A 407 4.93 30.19 7.88
N LEU A 408 4.43 28.96 7.92
CA LEU A 408 4.49 28.13 9.12
C LEU A 408 5.89 27.64 9.51
N ASP A 409 6.94 27.87 8.71
CA ASP A 409 8.32 27.55 9.07
C ASP A 409 9.09 28.79 9.56
N GLN A 410 8.64 29.39 10.66
CA GLN A 410 9.24 30.59 11.29
C GLN A 410 9.44 31.77 10.33
N GLY A 411 8.51 31.98 9.38
CA GLY A 411 8.63 33.04 8.37
C GLY A 411 9.49 32.71 7.15
N ASN A 412 10.09 31.51 7.07
CA ASN A 412 11.01 31.15 5.99
C ASN A 412 10.30 30.56 4.77
N PHE A 413 9.56 29.47 4.95
CA PHE A 413 8.87 28.78 3.85
C PHE A 413 7.38 28.53 4.16
N SER A 414 6.55 28.60 3.13
CA SER A 414 5.23 27.97 3.11
C SER A 414 5.41 26.47 2.86
N CYS A 415 4.48 25.64 3.35
CA CYS A 415 4.57 24.18 3.16
C CYS A 415 4.61 23.80 1.67
N VAL A 416 3.84 24.52 0.85
CA VAL A 416 3.74 24.34 -0.61
C VAL A 416 5.06 24.57 -1.36
N ALA A 417 6.00 25.32 -0.77
CA ALA A 417 7.31 25.56 -1.36
C ALA A 417 8.10 24.24 -1.55
N CYS A 418 7.98 23.34 -0.58
CA CYS A 418 8.60 22.01 -0.65
C CYS A 418 7.60 20.96 -1.14
N HIS A 419 6.37 20.98 -0.62
CA HIS A 419 5.32 20.03 -0.96
C HIS A 419 4.36 20.67 -1.98
N THR A 420 4.76 20.69 -3.24
CA THR A 420 4.04 21.37 -4.33
C THR A 420 2.66 20.78 -4.58
N LEU A 421 1.71 21.62 -4.97
CA LEU A 421 0.38 21.18 -5.40
C LEU A 421 0.41 20.80 -6.89
N PRO A 422 -0.31 19.75 -7.32
CA PRO A 422 -1.43 19.12 -6.60
C PRO A 422 -1.10 17.78 -5.92
N ALA A 423 0.12 17.24 -6.07
CA ALA A 423 0.50 15.92 -5.55
C ALA A 423 1.18 15.95 -4.15
N GLY A 424 1.52 17.15 -3.66
CA GLY A 424 2.20 17.34 -2.37
C GLY A 424 3.65 16.87 -2.39
N MET A 425 4.26 16.76 -3.58
CA MET A 425 5.63 16.27 -3.71
C MET A 425 6.65 17.39 -3.76
N GLY A 426 7.93 17.03 -3.63
CA GLY A 426 9.05 17.91 -3.94
C GLY A 426 8.87 18.70 -5.24
N THR A 427 9.27 19.97 -5.27
CA THR A 427 9.38 20.73 -6.52
C THR A 427 10.36 20.06 -7.50
N ASN A 428 10.22 20.32 -8.81
CA ASN A 428 11.22 19.98 -9.82
C ASN A 428 12.20 21.14 -10.11
N TRP A 429 12.31 22.11 -9.20
CA TRP A 429 13.20 23.27 -9.31
C TRP A 429 14.34 23.23 -8.28
N THR A 430 15.41 23.97 -8.54
CA THR A 430 16.47 24.25 -7.56
C THR A 430 16.19 25.49 -6.70
N LEU A 431 16.65 25.46 -5.45
CA LEU A 431 16.66 26.60 -4.53
C LEU A 431 18.01 27.33 -4.63
N ASP A 432 17.99 28.65 -4.83
CA ASP A 432 19.20 29.49 -4.90
C ASP A 432 19.31 30.35 -3.63
N ASN A 433 20.29 30.06 -2.76
CA ASN A 433 20.54 30.79 -1.51
C ASN A 433 19.32 30.89 -0.56
N GLY A 434 18.56 29.82 -0.39
CA GLY A 434 17.42 29.81 0.54
C GLY A 434 16.16 30.48 0.01
N LEU A 435 16.17 31.01 -1.22
CA LEU A 435 14.99 31.52 -1.91
C LEU A 435 14.89 30.83 -3.26
N PHE A 436 13.68 30.53 -3.71
CA PHE A 436 13.47 30.30 -5.13
C PHE A 436 13.71 31.67 -5.78
N GLY A 437 14.92 31.92 -6.27
CA GLY A 437 15.33 33.22 -6.81
C GLY A 437 15.09 33.27 -8.32
N ASN A 438 15.70 32.32 -9.03
CA ASN A 438 15.47 32.04 -10.44
C ASN A 438 15.27 30.53 -10.59
N PRO A 439 14.06 30.06 -10.90
CA PRO A 439 13.81 28.64 -10.96
C PRO A 439 14.59 28.04 -12.14
N ILE A 440 15.43 27.06 -11.85
CA ILE A 440 16.03 26.21 -12.87
C ILE A 440 15.33 24.87 -12.76
N GLU A 441 14.53 24.56 -13.76
CA GLU A 441 13.89 23.24 -13.86
C GLU A 441 14.96 22.17 -14.05
N PHE A 442 14.80 21.04 -13.37
CA PHE A 442 15.63 19.88 -13.63
C PHE A 442 15.47 19.43 -15.08
N PRO A 443 16.57 19.13 -15.79
CA PRO A 443 16.47 18.40 -17.04
C PRO A 443 15.68 17.12 -16.80
N THR A 444 14.70 16.88 -17.66
CA THR A 444 14.02 15.60 -17.73
C THR A 444 15.05 14.48 -17.90
N GLY A 445 14.84 13.37 -17.21
CA GLY A 445 15.65 12.18 -17.39
C GLY A 445 15.57 11.64 -18.82
N PRO A 446 16.47 10.71 -19.19
CA PRO A 446 16.57 10.17 -20.54
C PRO A 446 15.30 9.44 -21.03
N LEU A 447 14.38 9.09 -20.13
CA LEU A 447 13.12 8.40 -20.42
C LEU A 447 11.87 9.24 -20.09
N GLY A 448 12.03 10.52 -19.75
CA GLY A 448 10.89 11.40 -19.45
C GLY A 448 10.67 11.67 -17.96
N GLU A 449 11.56 11.16 -17.10
CA GLU A 449 11.48 11.26 -15.65
C GLU A 449 11.57 12.71 -15.19
N LYS A 450 10.71 13.11 -14.25
CA LYS A 450 10.79 14.43 -13.63
C LYS A 450 11.53 14.30 -12.31
N HIS A 451 12.65 15.00 -12.16
CA HIS A 451 13.41 14.93 -10.92
C HIS A 451 12.84 15.88 -9.88
N HIS A 452 12.40 15.31 -8.76
CA HIS A 452 11.79 16.00 -7.63
C HIS A 452 12.77 16.21 -6.48
N ALA A 453 12.38 17.13 -5.60
CA ALA A 453 13.24 17.66 -4.56
C ALA A 453 13.77 16.66 -3.53
N LEU A 454 15.06 16.81 -3.19
CA LEU A 454 15.73 16.21 -2.04
C LEU A 454 16.08 17.29 -1.03
N VAL A 455 15.87 17.01 0.25
CA VAL A 455 16.38 17.79 1.38
C VAL A 455 17.63 17.14 1.95
N SER A 456 18.59 17.93 2.45
CA SER A 456 19.82 17.39 3.05
C SER A 456 19.56 16.67 4.38
N VAL A 457 18.45 16.98 5.04
CA VAL A 457 17.98 16.38 6.29
C VAL A 457 16.46 16.32 6.34
N ASP A 458 15.90 15.27 6.92
CA ASP A 458 14.46 15.14 7.17
C ASP A 458 14.01 15.77 8.50
N GLY A 459 14.95 16.30 9.30
CA GLY A 459 14.70 16.88 10.62
C GLY A 459 14.41 15.86 11.73
N SER A 460 14.35 14.56 11.41
CA SER A 460 14.10 13.48 12.36
C SER A 460 15.32 12.59 12.52
N SER A 461 15.69 11.85 11.47
CA SER A 461 16.93 11.06 11.43
C SER A 461 18.13 11.85 10.91
N ASN A 462 17.90 13.08 10.42
CA ASN A 462 18.92 14.02 9.94
C ASN A 462 19.79 13.45 8.82
N ILE A 463 19.15 12.71 7.91
CA ILE A 463 19.77 12.19 6.68
C ILE A 463 19.04 12.72 5.45
N ALA A 464 19.72 12.71 4.31
CA ALA A 464 19.18 13.19 3.05
C ALA A 464 17.98 12.34 2.62
N MET A 465 16.87 13.01 2.30
CA MET A 465 15.61 12.39 1.94
C MET A 465 14.94 13.12 0.79
N LYS A 466 14.21 12.37 -0.03
CA LYS A 466 13.27 12.95 -0.99
C LYS A 466 12.08 13.54 -0.26
N VAL A 467 11.62 14.71 -0.69
CA VAL A 467 10.34 15.27 -0.23
C VAL A 467 9.19 14.39 -0.74
N PRO A 468 8.53 13.60 0.13
CA PRO A 468 7.56 12.61 -0.30
C PRO A 468 6.24 13.29 -0.69
N GLN A 469 5.44 12.58 -1.49
CA GLN A 469 4.06 12.98 -1.78
C GLN A 469 3.18 12.97 -0.54
N LEU A 470 2.16 13.84 -0.51
CA LEU A 470 1.18 13.91 0.58
C LEU A 470 -0.14 13.19 0.27
N ARG A 471 -0.23 12.49 -0.86
CA ARG A 471 -1.40 11.69 -1.24
C ARG A 471 -1.53 10.43 -0.41
N ASN A 472 -2.78 10.04 -0.13
CA ASN A 472 -3.17 8.85 0.65
C ASN A 472 -2.52 8.72 2.04
N GLN A 473 -2.10 9.83 2.66
CA GLN A 473 -1.54 9.82 4.02
C GLN A 473 -2.55 9.35 5.08
N PHE A 474 -3.84 9.35 4.76
CA PHE A 474 -4.88 8.73 5.59
C PHE A 474 -4.68 7.22 5.78
N GLU A 475 -4.04 6.53 4.83
CA GLU A 475 -3.75 5.10 4.95
C GLU A 475 -2.67 4.78 6.00
N LYS A 476 -1.94 5.80 6.47
CA LYS A 476 -0.92 5.70 7.53
C LYS A 476 -1.44 6.08 8.92
N THR A 477 -2.73 6.38 9.05
CA THR A 477 -3.35 6.66 10.35
C THR A 477 -3.51 5.37 11.17
N GLY A 478 -3.63 5.52 12.49
CA GLY A 478 -3.93 4.42 13.41
C GLY A 478 -2.80 4.04 14.37
N PHE A 479 -1.63 4.67 14.26
CA PHE A 479 -0.59 4.64 15.29
C PHE A 479 -0.62 5.94 16.10
N ASN A 480 -0.63 5.85 17.42
CA ASN A 480 -0.65 6.98 18.35
C ASN A 480 -0.04 6.56 19.70
N MET A 481 1.00 7.27 20.13
CA MET A 481 1.72 7.00 21.38
C MET A 481 1.02 7.59 22.63
N PHE A 482 -0.11 8.28 22.51
CA PHE A 482 -0.97 8.59 23.66
C PHE A 482 -2.02 7.51 23.92
N MET A 483 -2.34 6.70 22.91
CA MET A 483 -3.36 5.66 22.99
C MET A 483 -2.76 4.31 23.36
N LYS A 484 -3.49 3.52 24.15
CA LYS A 484 -3.10 2.14 24.44
C LYS A 484 -3.36 1.24 23.24
N SER A 485 -4.58 1.22 22.71
CA SER A 485 -4.95 0.36 21.60
C SER A 485 -4.81 1.10 20.27
N ASN A 486 -4.08 0.52 19.33
CA ASN A 486 -3.73 1.12 18.04
C ASN A 486 -4.08 0.17 16.89
N ARG A 487 -4.31 0.70 15.69
CA ARG A 487 -4.57 -0.12 14.48
C ARG A 487 -3.35 -0.23 13.55
N ALA A 488 -2.29 0.51 13.84
CA ALA A 488 -1.02 0.45 13.14
C ALA A 488 0.14 0.52 14.14
N GLY A 489 1.25 -0.16 13.80
CA GLY A 489 2.50 -0.11 14.59
C GLY A 489 3.50 0.94 14.10
N PHE A 490 3.23 1.53 12.93
CA PHE A 490 4.07 2.52 12.24
C PHE A 490 3.19 3.66 11.77
N GLY A 491 3.72 4.89 11.80
CA GLY A 491 3.00 6.08 11.36
C GLY A 491 3.64 6.69 10.11
N TYR A 492 4.05 7.93 10.26
CA TYR A 492 4.60 8.82 9.26
C TYR A 492 6.14 8.80 9.25
N LEU A 493 6.70 9.50 8.26
CA LEU A 493 8.11 9.46 7.82
C LEU A 493 8.52 8.14 7.17
N HIS A 494 9.79 8.06 6.76
CA HIS A 494 10.34 6.91 6.04
C HIS A 494 10.40 5.67 6.93
N ASP A 495 10.78 5.81 8.19
CA ASP A 495 10.92 4.71 9.16
C ASP A 495 9.65 4.42 9.98
N GLY A 496 8.58 5.21 9.78
CA GLY A 496 7.32 5.08 10.51
C GLY A 496 7.39 5.53 11.98
N SER A 497 8.47 6.20 12.41
CA SER A 497 8.71 6.59 13.80
C SER A 497 7.80 7.72 14.30
N VAL A 498 7.22 8.49 13.37
CA VAL A 498 6.29 9.57 13.72
C VAL A 498 4.89 9.02 13.80
N ASP A 499 4.40 8.78 15.01
CA ASP A 499 3.09 8.19 15.24
C ASP A 499 1.93 8.93 14.55
N THR A 500 1.83 10.25 14.69
CA THR A 500 0.67 11.03 14.24
C THR A 500 1.04 12.32 13.49
N LEU A 501 0.14 12.78 12.61
CA LEU A 501 0.28 14.06 11.90
C LEU A 501 0.23 15.24 12.87
N GLU A 502 -0.66 15.21 13.86
CA GLU A 502 -0.79 16.28 14.82
C GLU A 502 0.45 16.44 15.69
N ARG A 503 1.15 15.34 16.04
CA ARG A 503 2.45 15.41 16.71
C ARG A 503 3.47 16.08 15.81
N PHE A 504 3.59 15.63 14.56
CA PHE A 504 4.50 16.23 13.58
C PHE A 504 4.27 17.73 13.40
N LEU A 505 3.02 18.13 13.13
CA LEU A 505 2.63 19.51 12.87
C LEU A 505 2.70 20.40 14.13
N SER A 506 2.72 19.79 15.32
CA SER A 506 2.93 20.50 16.59
C SER A 506 4.40 20.66 16.98
N GLU A 507 5.35 20.13 16.22
CA GLU A 507 6.77 20.31 16.51
C GLU A 507 7.18 21.79 16.45
N GLY A 508 8.20 22.17 17.22
CA GLY A 508 8.65 23.57 17.35
C GLY A 508 9.20 24.19 16.05
N ALA A 509 9.42 23.38 15.01
CA ALA A 509 9.72 23.85 13.67
C ALA A 509 8.54 24.62 13.06
N PHE A 510 7.30 24.25 13.42
CA PHE A 510 6.09 24.85 12.85
C PHE A 510 5.49 25.93 13.77
N ASP A 511 5.22 27.11 13.23
CA ASP A 511 4.61 28.27 13.90
C ASP A 511 3.07 28.23 13.86
N VAL A 512 2.52 27.08 14.25
CA VAL A 512 1.09 26.92 14.55
C VAL A 512 0.76 27.51 15.93
N GLU A 513 -0.43 28.08 16.08
CA GLU A 513 -0.83 28.85 17.28
C GLU A 513 -1.91 28.16 18.11
N THR A 514 -2.66 27.22 17.54
CA THR A 514 -3.79 26.56 18.22
C THR A 514 -3.98 25.10 17.78
N ASP A 515 -4.63 24.30 18.63
CA ASP A 515 -5.06 22.93 18.26
C ASP A 515 -5.99 22.92 17.04
N GLN A 516 -6.77 23.98 16.80
CA GLN A 516 -7.62 24.10 15.62
C GLN A 516 -6.80 24.26 14.33
N GLU A 517 -5.69 25.01 14.35
CA GLU A 517 -4.82 25.11 13.17
C GLU A 517 -4.15 23.78 12.85
N VAL A 518 -3.73 23.04 13.88
CA VAL A 518 -3.23 21.68 13.70
C VAL A 518 -4.32 20.79 13.11
N ALA A 519 -5.56 20.85 13.62
CA ALA A 519 -6.68 20.08 13.09
C ALA A 519 -6.96 20.40 11.61
N ASP A 520 -6.92 21.67 11.24
CA ASP A 520 -7.15 22.12 9.86
C ASP A 520 -6.06 21.59 8.90
N LEU A 521 -4.80 21.62 9.31
CA LEU A 521 -3.68 21.05 8.55
C LEU A 521 -3.73 19.52 8.48
N VAL A 522 -4.09 18.83 9.57
CA VAL A 522 -4.33 17.38 9.57
C VAL A 522 -5.44 17.05 8.56
N ALA A 523 -6.57 17.77 8.60
CA ALA A 523 -7.67 17.55 7.67
C ALA A 523 -7.27 17.77 6.22
N LEU A 524 -6.42 18.78 5.93
CA LEU A 524 -5.84 18.97 4.60
C LEU A 524 -5.04 17.74 4.14
N VAL A 525 -4.09 17.28 4.96
CA VAL A 525 -3.18 16.17 4.60
C VAL A 525 -3.97 14.87 4.42
N LEU A 526 -4.98 14.60 5.24
CA LEU A 526 -5.85 13.44 5.08
C LEU A 526 -6.70 13.51 3.80
N SER A 527 -7.04 14.72 3.34
CA SER A 527 -7.87 14.99 2.16
C SER A 527 -7.05 15.13 0.85
N PHE A 528 -5.73 14.94 0.90
CA PHE A 528 -4.88 15.11 -0.28
C PHE A 528 -5.13 14.01 -1.33
N SER A 529 -5.64 14.38 -2.51
CA SER A 529 -5.98 13.42 -3.58
C SER A 529 -4.98 13.42 -4.74
N GLY A 530 -4.55 14.58 -5.23
CA GLY A 530 -3.74 14.69 -6.45
C GLY A 530 -4.34 15.67 -7.46
N SER A 531 -4.29 15.34 -8.75
CA SER A 531 -4.63 16.20 -9.91
C SER A 531 -5.91 17.01 -9.81
N ASP A 532 -6.91 16.55 -9.07
CA ASP A 532 -8.18 17.27 -8.86
C ASP A 532 -8.20 18.10 -7.57
N PHE A 533 -7.07 18.67 -7.17
CA PHE A 533 -6.96 19.45 -5.94
C PHE A 533 -7.65 20.83 -6.02
N GLY A 534 -8.19 21.22 -7.18
CA GLY A 534 -8.96 22.46 -7.34
C GLY A 534 -8.11 23.75 -7.33
N ILE A 535 -6.85 23.66 -7.73
CA ILE A 535 -5.91 24.80 -7.78
C ILE A 535 -5.59 25.28 -9.20
N GLU A 536 -6.51 25.08 -10.14
CA GLU A 536 -6.35 25.62 -11.49
C GLU A 536 -6.06 27.13 -11.44
N GLY A 537 -4.93 27.54 -12.02
CA GLY A 537 -4.49 28.94 -11.99
C GLY A 537 -3.80 29.38 -10.70
N ALA A 538 -3.42 28.45 -9.81
CA ALA A 538 -2.54 28.77 -8.69
C ALA A 538 -1.25 29.45 -9.22
N PRO A 539 -0.72 30.45 -8.51
CA PRO A 539 0.43 31.19 -8.99
C PRO A 539 1.62 30.25 -9.20
N ASP A 540 2.07 30.10 -10.44
CA ASP A 540 3.35 29.46 -10.76
C ASP A 540 4.45 30.47 -10.46
N ASN A 541 4.99 30.38 -9.25
CA ASN A 541 6.08 31.23 -8.84
C ASN A 541 6.97 30.55 -7.81
N ASN A 542 8.06 31.22 -7.54
CA ASN A 542 9.07 30.87 -6.57
C ASN A 542 8.54 30.57 -5.15
N GLN A 543 7.35 31.00 -4.76
CA GLN A 543 6.79 30.73 -3.42
C GLN A 543 5.68 29.67 -3.45
N ASN A 544 5.20 29.33 -4.65
CA ASN A 544 4.21 28.30 -4.95
C ASN A 544 4.66 27.57 -6.23
N PRO A 545 5.77 26.81 -6.18
CA PRO A 545 6.28 26.17 -7.38
C PRO A 545 5.25 25.19 -7.95
N PRO A 546 5.18 25.06 -9.28
CA PRO A 546 4.23 24.17 -9.92
C PRO A 546 4.61 22.73 -9.56
N GLY A 547 3.63 21.96 -9.09
CA GLY A 547 3.81 20.54 -8.83
C GLY A 547 3.49 19.68 -10.05
N THR A 548 4.07 18.49 -10.09
CA THR A 548 3.69 17.49 -11.09
C THR A 548 2.22 17.07 -10.86
N PRO A 549 1.40 17.03 -11.92
CA PRO A 549 0.04 16.49 -11.82
C PRO A 549 0.06 15.04 -11.34
N GLY A 550 -0.89 14.68 -10.47
CA GLY A 550 -1.07 13.30 -10.03
C GLY A 550 -2.03 12.49 -10.90
N LYS A 551 -2.12 11.19 -10.65
CA LYS A 551 -3.22 10.32 -11.08
C LYS A 551 -4.00 9.82 -9.88
N ASP A 552 -5.25 10.23 -9.79
CA ASP A 552 -6.16 9.90 -8.71
C ASP A 552 -7.58 9.72 -9.25
N SER A 553 -8.32 8.85 -8.59
CA SER A 553 -9.74 8.65 -8.89
C SER A 553 -10.56 9.71 -8.14
N HIS A 554 -11.56 10.27 -8.82
CA HIS A 554 -12.49 11.23 -8.21
C HIS A 554 -13.22 10.61 -7.00
N ALA A 555 -13.46 11.40 -5.94
CA ALA A 555 -14.10 10.94 -4.69
C ALA A 555 -15.42 10.17 -4.88
N ALA A 556 -16.24 10.59 -5.84
CA ALA A 556 -17.50 9.91 -6.19
C ALA A 556 -17.35 8.49 -6.76
N VAL A 557 -16.18 8.07 -7.26
CA VAL A 557 -16.03 6.76 -7.92
C VAL A 557 -16.26 5.64 -6.90
N GLY A 558 -17.13 4.69 -7.26
CA GLY A 558 -17.46 3.53 -6.41
C GLY A 558 -18.56 3.79 -5.38
N ALA A 559 -18.96 5.05 -5.16
CA ALA A 559 -20.11 5.40 -4.34
C ALA A 559 -21.41 4.84 -4.95
N GLN A 560 -22.27 4.30 -4.10
CA GLN A 560 -23.49 3.61 -4.50
C GLN A 560 -24.63 3.98 -3.54
N ILE A 561 -25.84 4.06 -4.07
CA ILE A 561 -27.08 4.16 -3.31
C ILE A 561 -28.11 3.22 -3.93
N THR A 562 -28.93 2.59 -3.11
CA THR A 562 -30.11 1.85 -3.55
C THR A 562 -31.30 2.74 -3.30
N ILE A 563 -32.08 3.06 -4.32
CA ILE A 563 -33.25 3.93 -4.16
C ILE A 563 -34.45 3.04 -3.80
N ASP A 564 -34.85 3.05 -2.53
CA ASP A 564 -36.02 2.33 -2.03
C ASP A 564 -37.13 3.25 -1.49
N SER A 565 -36.84 4.55 -1.34
CA SER A 565 -37.79 5.58 -0.89
C SER A 565 -37.45 6.99 -1.41
N THR A 566 -38.30 7.99 -1.12
CA THR A 566 -38.15 9.39 -1.60
C THR A 566 -37.11 10.22 -0.81
N GLU A 567 -36.60 9.75 0.33
CA GLU A 567 -35.62 10.51 1.15
C GLU A 567 -34.21 10.54 0.53
N GLU A 568 -33.99 9.81 -0.57
CA GLU A 568 -32.70 9.57 -1.20
C GLU A 568 -32.44 10.47 -2.44
N GLU A 569 -33.39 11.36 -2.76
CA GLU A 569 -33.33 12.25 -3.94
C GLU A 569 -32.11 13.19 -3.90
N SER A 570 -31.74 13.74 -2.74
CA SER A 570 -30.66 14.74 -2.66
C SER A 570 -29.27 14.19 -2.97
N PHE A 571 -29.02 12.90 -2.73
CA PHE A 571 -27.74 12.29 -3.08
C PHE A 571 -27.71 11.89 -4.55
N LEU A 572 -28.85 11.44 -5.10
CA LEU A 572 -29.00 11.23 -6.53
C LEU A 572 -28.78 12.52 -7.33
N ASP A 573 -29.32 13.65 -6.86
CA ASP A 573 -29.09 14.95 -7.50
C ASP A 573 -27.60 15.32 -7.53
N GLN A 574 -26.86 15.03 -6.45
CA GLN A 574 -25.41 15.19 -6.41
C GLN A 574 -24.70 14.26 -7.40
N MET A 575 -25.08 12.99 -7.47
CA MET A 575 -24.55 12.04 -8.46
C MET A 575 -24.73 12.56 -9.89
N ILE A 576 -25.94 13.02 -10.23
CA ILE A 576 -26.25 13.59 -11.55
C ILE A 576 -25.41 14.83 -11.80
N ALA A 577 -25.28 15.75 -10.83
CA ALA A 577 -24.51 16.97 -10.97
C ALA A 577 -23.02 16.70 -11.23
N VAL A 578 -22.41 15.78 -10.48
CA VAL A 578 -21.00 15.39 -10.68
C VAL A 578 -20.82 14.72 -12.04
N THR A 579 -21.73 13.84 -12.45
CA THR A 579 -21.65 13.23 -13.79
C THR A 579 -21.84 14.25 -14.91
N ALA A 580 -22.72 15.23 -14.75
CA ALA A 580 -22.92 16.30 -15.74
C ALA A 580 -21.67 17.17 -15.95
N SER A 581 -20.75 17.21 -14.98
CA SER A 581 -19.45 17.88 -15.14
C SER A 581 -18.45 17.11 -16.03
N GLY A 582 -18.77 15.86 -16.41
CA GLY A 582 -17.92 14.99 -17.22
C GLY A 582 -16.76 14.32 -16.47
N ARG A 583 -16.73 14.42 -15.13
CA ARG A 583 -15.66 13.88 -14.28
C ARG A 583 -15.82 12.40 -13.94
N VAL A 584 -17.06 11.90 -13.87
CA VAL A 584 -17.38 10.48 -13.57
C VAL A 584 -18.61 10.03 -14.36
N ASP A 585 -18.71 8.73 -14.65
CA ASP A 585 -19.92 8.12 -15.22
C ASP A 585 -20.89 7.69 -14.11
N LEU A 586 -22.20 7.84 -14.37
CA LEU A 586 -23.26 7.31 -13.51
C LEU A 586 -23.90 6.08 -14.17
N VAL A 587 -23.93 4.97 -13.45
CA VAL A 587 -24.59 3.72 -13.88
C VAL A 587 -25.75 3.42 -12.96
N VAL A 588 -26.95 3.25 -13.54
CA VAL A 588 -28.16 2.84 -12.83
C VAL A 588 -28.46 1.40 -13.16
N LYS A 589 -28.75 0.59 -12.15
CA LYS A 589 -29.23 -0.80 -12.31
C LYS A 589 -30.59 -0.92 -11.64
N GLY A 590 -31.51 -1.62 -12.28
CA GLY A 590 -32.87 -1.80 -11.76
C GLY A 590 -33.66 -2.84 -12.51
N ILE A 591 -34.92 -3.00 -12.14
CA ILE A 591 -35.86 -3.89 -12.83
C ILE A 591 -36.86 -3.04 -13.59
N VAL A 592 -36.94 -3.25 -14.91
CA VAL A 592 -37.93 -2.61 -15.78
C VAL A 592 -38.71 -3.73 -16.45
N ASP A 593 -40.04 -3.73 -16.28
CA ASP A 593 -40.93 -4.77 -16.80
C ASP A 593 -40.50 -6.21 -16.39
N SER A 594 -40.13 -6.38 -15.12
CA SER A 594 -39.62 -7.65 -14.56
C SER A 594 -38.29 -8.15 -15.16
N VAL A 595 -37.57 -7.31 -15.91
CA VAL A 595 -36.25 -7.63 -16.48
C VAL A 595 -35.17 -6.77 -15.83
N PRO A 596 -34.07 -7.36 -15.33
CA PRO A 596 -32.90 -6.59 -14.90
C PRO A 596 -32.33 -5.76 -16.06
N ARG A 597 -32.20 -4.46 -15.85
CA ARG A 597 -31.63 -3.50 -16.80
C ARG A 597 -30.50 -2.72 -16.14
N GLY A 598 -29.57 -2.27 -16.97
CA GLY A 598 -28.56 -1.28 -16.63
C GLY A 598 -28.62 -0.13 -17.64
N ALA A 599 -28.48 1.10 -17.17
CA ALA A 599 -28.36 2.28 -17.99
C ALA A 599 -27.13 3.08 -17.56
N VAL A 600 -26.46 3.72 -18.52
CA VAL A 600 -25.39 4.69 -18.26
C VAL A 600 -25.95 6.06 -18.56
N TYR A 601 -25.74 7.02 -17.67
CA TYR A 601 -26.14 8.39 -17.89
C TYR A 601 -25.39 8.96 -19.11
N ASN A 602 -26.12 9.53 -20.05
CA ASN A 602 -25.56 10.19 -21.20
C ASN A 602 -25.81 11.71 -21.08
N PRO A 603 -24.79 12.55 -20.88
CA PRO A 603 -24.98 13.99 -20.72
C PRO A 603 -25.53 14.69 -21.98
N SER A 604 -25.55 14.01 -23.14
CA SER A 604 -25.98 14.57 -24.43
C SER A 604 -27.46 14.35 -24.78
N THR A 605 -28.21 13.59 -23.96
CA THR A 605 -29.62 13.22 -24.18
C THR A 605 -30.39 13.31 -22.88
#